data_AF-A0A7S1RP95-F1
#
_entry.id   AF-A0A7S1RP95-F1
#
_cell.length_a   1.000
_cell.length_b   1.000
_cell.length_c   1.000
_cell.angle_alpha   90.00
_cell.angle_beta   90.00
_cell.angle_gamma   90.00
#
_symmetry.space_group_name_H-M   'P 1'
#
loop_
_entity.id
_entity.type
_entity.pdbx_description
1 polymer ?
#
loop_
_entity_poly.entity_id
_entity_poly.type
_entity_poly.pdbx_seq_one_letter_code
_entity_poly.pdbx_strand_id
1 'polypeptide(L)'
;YGGQWCYVSEQCKSAAPSNRTGSLRVKLCTEGKDNMLRDKSPEEVIEWARKNDFETGTVLKFAYPVERKAMWPLVKDAFMAPTDLTVLPNPLELMNNPVGKAALRESTETAHSRLGEIIASNKPVILDSHEGTPPFAVIRGDMVHLVTYDHSPDMHHL
;
A
#
# COMPACT_ATOMS: atom_id res chain seq x y z
N TYR A 1 -15.30 7.78 -4.40
CA TYR A 1 -14.44 7.58 -5.58
C TYR A 1 -13.79 6.20 -5.48
N GLY A 2 -13.69 5.45 -6.58
CA GLY A 2 -12.77 4.29 -6.64
C GLY A 2 -13.39 2.98 -7.12
N GLY A 3 -13.44 2.79 -8.44
CA GLY A 3 -13.55 1.45 -9.04
C GLY A 3 -12.15 0.91 -9.35
N GLN A 4 -12.00 -0.42 -9.37
CA GLN A 4 -10.78 -1.06 -9.88
C GLN A 4 -10.88 -1.22 -11.40
N TRP A 5 -9.76 -1.10 -12.11
CA TRP A 5 -9.69 -1.45 -13.53
C TRP A 5 -9.60 -2.96 -13.70
N CYS A 6 -10.44 -3.48 -14.60
CA CYS A 6 -10.42 -4.88 -15.02
C CYS A 6 -9.86 -4.94 -16.44
N TYR A 7 -8.68 -5.57 -16.57
CA TYR A 7 -8.10 -5.94 -17.85
C TYR A 7 -8.68 -7.31 -18.23
N VAL A 8 -9.36 -7.37 -19.36
CA VAL A 8 -10.13 -8.54 -19.80
C VAL A 8 -9.75 -8.91 -21.22
N SER A 9 -10.10 -10.13 -21.61
CA SER A 9 -9.82 -10.62 -22.96
C SER A 9 -10.63 -9.85 -24.01
N GLU A 10 -10.19 -9.94 -25.27
CA GLU A 10 -10.84 -9.29 -26.40
C GLU A 10 -12.31 -9.69 -26.57
N GLN A 11 -12.67 -10.90 -26.11
CA GLN A 11 -14.03 -11.41 -26.23
C GLN A 11 -15.03 -10.68 -25.30
N CYS A 12 -14.55 -9.90 -24.33
CA CYS A 12 -15.41 -9.14 -23.43
C CYS A 12 -16.02 -7.91 -24.13
N LYS A 13 -17.18 -8.11 -24.77
CA LYS A 13 -17.87 -7.09 -25.57
C LYS A 13 -18.30 -5.83 -24.78
N SER A 14 -18.45 -5.95 -23.47
CA SER A 14 -18.83 -4.83 -22.59
C SER A 14 -17.65 -3.94 -22.17
N ALA A 15 -16.41 -4.36 -22.45
CA ALA A 15 -15.21 -3.58 -22.14
C ALA A 15 -14.80 -2.70 -23.32
N ALA A 16 -14.13 -1.58 -23.07
CA ALA A 16 -13.54 -0.74 -24.11
C ALA A 16 -12.18 -1.32 -24.56
N PRO A 17 -11.74 -1.10 -25.81
CA PRO A 17 -10.39 -1.49 -26.21
C PRO A 17 -9.34 -0.83 -25.30
N SER A 18 -8.35 -1.59 -24.81
CA SER A 18 -7.13 -0.98 -24.29
C SER A 18 -6.39 -0.34 -25.48
N ASN A 19 -5.62 0.73 -25.25
CA ASN A 19 -4.95 1.51 -26.29
C ASN A 19 -4.42 0.62 -27.44
N ARG A 20 -4.64 1.04 -28.70
CA ARG A 20 -4.74 0.25 -29.95
C ARG A 20 -3.61 -0.73 -30.33
N THR A 21 -2.69 -1.05 -29.44
CA THR A 21 -1.53 -1.93 -29.65
C THR A 21 -1.68 -3.32 -29.03
N GLY A 22 -2.74 -3.60 -28.25
CA GLY A 22 -2.94 -4.91 -27.60
C GLY A 22 -4.33 -5.53 -27.83
N SER A 23 -4.44 -6.84 -27.59
CA SER A 23 -5.70 -7.61 -27.64
C SER A 23 -6.53 -7.52 -26.35
N LEU A 24 -6.05 -6.77 -25.35
CA LEU A 24 -6.76 -6.59 -24.09
C LEU A 24 -7.82 -5.50 -24.21
N ARG A 25 -8.90 -5.68 -23.46
CA ARG A 25 -9.94 -4.67 -23.25
C ARG A 25 -9.95 -4.25 -21.78
N VAL A 26 -10.45 -3.06 -21.50
CA VAL A 26 -10.53 -2.47 -20.16
C VAL A 26 -11.96 -2.06 -19.82
N LYS A 27 -12.36 -2.34 -18.60
CA LYS A 27 -13.60 -1.83 -18.01
C LYS A 27 -13.38 -1.49 -16.54
N LEU A 28 -14.32 -0.77 -15.94
CA LEU A 28 -14.43 -0.76 -14.49
C LEU A 28 -14.95 -2.11 -14.02
N CYS A 29 -14.28 -2.69 -13.02
CA CYS A 29 -14.74 -3.89 -12.36
C CYS A 29 -16.08 -3.64 -11.65
N THR A 30 -16.95 -4.63 -11.68
CA THR A 30 -18.25 -4.66 -11.01
C THR A 30 -18.13 -5.44 -9.72
N GLU A 31 -18.38 -4.76 -8.62
CA GLU A 31 -18.36 -5.34 -7.27
C GLU A 31 -19.31 -6.53 -7.15
N GLY A 32 -18.86 -7.59 -6.48
CA GLY A 32 -19.60 -8.84 -6.30
C GLY A 32 -19.80 -9.67 -7.58
N LYS A 33 -19.27 -9.24 -8.74
CA LYS A 33 -19.33 -9.98 -10.01
C LYS A 33 -17.96 -10.30 -10.59
N ASP A 34 -17.07 -9.31 -10.65
CA ASP A 34 -15.71 -9.50 -11.14
C ASP A 34 -14.79 -9.94 -9.98
N ASN A 35 -13.77 -10.72 -10.30
CA ASN A 35 -12.74 -11.09 -9.33
C ASN A 35 -11.79 -9.90 -9.11
N MET A 36 -12.07 -9.10 -8.09
CA MET A 36 -11.35 -7.87 -7.79
C MET A 36 -10.20 -8.14 -6.81
N LEU A 37 -9.01 -7.59 -7.10
CA LEU A 37 -7.86 -7.69 -6.18
C LEU A 37 -8.11 -6.91 -4.89
N ARG A 38 -8.84 -5.79 -4.96
CA ARG A 38 -9.15 -4.96 -3.78
C ARG A 38 -10.00 -5.70 -2.73
N ASP A 39 -10.72 -6.73 -3.14
CA ASP A 39 -11.62 -7.51 -2.28
C ASP A 39 -10.86 -8.68 -1.59
N LYS A 40 -9.63 -8.96 -2.05
CA LYS A 40 -8.75 -9.95 -1.44
C LYS A 40 -8.07 -9.38 -0.21
N SER A 41 -7.82 -10.23 0.77
CA SER A 41 -6.91 -9.94 1.87
C SER A 41 -5.45 -9.78 1.38
N PRO A 42 -4.60 -9.05 2.13
CA PRO A 42 -3.20 -8.89 1.74
C PRO A 42 -2.50 -10.23 1.49
N GLU A 43 -2.79 -11.23 2.32
CA GLU A 43 -2.22 -12.58 2.21
C GLU A 43 -2.65 -13.28 0.91
N GLU A 44 -3.92 -13.15 0.54
CA GLU A 44 -4.43 -13.69 -0.73
C GLU A 44 -3.84 -12.97 -1.95
N VAL A 45 -3.56 -11.67 -1.87
CA VAL A 45 -2.91 -10.92 -2.95
C VAL A 45 -1.46 -11.34 -3.10
N ILE A 46 -0.73 -11.51 -1.99
CA ILE A 46 0.65 -12.00 -1.98
C ILE A 46 0.73 -13.40 -2.61
N GLU A 47 -0.14 -14.32 -2.18
CA GLU A 47 -0.17 -15.67 -2.73
C GLU A 47 -0.56 -15.67 -4.22
N TRP A 48 -1.49 -14.81 -4.62
CA TRP A 48 -1.83 -14.65 -6.05
C TRP A 48 -0.65 -14.13 -6.86
N ALA A 49 0.08 -13.13 -6.36
CA ALA A 49 1.24 -12.56 -7.03
C ALA A 49 2.33 -13.63 -7.23
N ARG A 50 2.66 -14.36 -6.17
CA ARG A 50 3.62 -15.47 -6.20
C ARG A 50 3.23 -16.57 -7.19
N LYS A 51 1.95 -16.96 -7.21
CA LYS A 51 1.44 -18.00 -8.10
C LYS A 51 1.48 -17.61 -9.58
N ASN A 52 1.39 -16.31 -9.88
CA ASN A 52 1.34 -15.79 -11.25
C ASN A 52 2.62 -15.09 -11.68
N ASP A 53 3.72 -15.26 -10.92
CA ASP A 53 5.04 -14.66 -11.21
C ASP A 53 5.01 -13.13 -11.36
N PHE A 54 4.29 -12.46 -10.45
CA PHE A 54 4.27 -11.00 -10.36
C PHE A 54 5.05 -10.49 -9.15
N GLU A 55 5.71 -9.34 -9.31
CA GLU A 55 6.33 -8.62 -8.20
C GLU A 55 5.24 -8.17 -7.20
N THR A 56 5.39 -8.62 -5.95
CA THR A 56 4.33 -8.54 -4.93
C THR A 56 3.96 -7.10 -4.58
N GLY A 57 4.94 -6.22 -4.43
CA GLY A 57 4.71 -4.82 -4.08
C GLY A 57 3.87 -4.08 -5.12
N THR A 58 4.11 -4.36 -6.39
CA THR A 58 3.37 -3.83 -7.54
C THR A 58 1.92 -4.29 -7.51
N VAL A 59 1.67 -5.59 -7.32
CA VAL A 59 0.29 -6.12 -7.26
C VAL A 59 -0.46 -5.53 -6.07
N LEU A 60 0.18 -5.39 -4.90
CA LEU A 60 -0.43 -4.74 -3.74
C LEU A 60 -0.83 -3.30 -4.05
N LYS A 61 0.06 -2.52 -4.70
CA LYS A 61 -0.24 -1.14 -5.15
C LYS A 61 -1.36 -1.03 -6.17
N PHE A 62 -1.63 -2.09 -6.92
CA PHE A 62 -2.82 -2.17 -7.78
C PHE A 62 -4.08 -2.62 -7.04
N ALA A 63 -3.94 -3.38 -5.95
CA ALA A 63 -5.04 -3.88 -5.16
C ALA A 63 -5.61 -2.82 -4.21
N TYR A 64 -4.76 -2.02 -3.57
CA TYR A 64 -5.14 -1.21 -2.42
C TYR A 64 -4.84 0.28 -2.60
N PRO A 65 -5.66 1.17 -1.98
CA PRO A 65 -5.38 2.59 -2.01
C PRO A 65 -4.10 2.93 -1.25
N VAL A 66 -3.36 3.90 -1.79
CA VAL A 66 -2.17 4.48 -1.14
C VAL A 66 -2.57 5.69 -0.30
N GLU A 67 -2.31 5.62 1.00
CA GLU A 67 -2.48 6.74 1.93
C GLU A 67 -1.35 7.76 1.75
N ARG A 68 -1.71 9.05 1.80
CA ARG A 68 -0.78 10.16 1.52
C ARG A 68 -0.40 10.96 2.76
N LYS A 69 -1.17 10.85 3.84
CA LYS A 69 -0.96 11.62 5.08
C LYS A 69 -0.28 10.82 6.18
N ALA A 70 -0.57 9.53 6.27
CA ALA A 70 0.04 8.61 7.24
C ALA A 70 1.05 7.68 6.53
N MET A 71 2.12 8.23 6.00
CA MET A 71 3.15 7.45 5.31
C MET A 71 3.92 6.55 6.28
N TRP A 72 4.45 5.41 5.80
CA TRP A 72 5.11 4.43 6.65
C TRP A 72 6.22 5.00 7.55
N PRO A 73 7.13 5.88 7.05
CA PRO A 73 8.18 6.46 7.88
C PRO A 73 7.68 7.31 9.06
N LEU A 74 6.45 7.84 8.98
CA LEU A 74 5.86 8.70 10.01
C LEU A 74 5.19 7.91 11.14
N VAL A 75 4.89 6.63 10.91
CA VAL A 75 4.04 5.84 11.82
C VAL A 75 4.62 4.48 12.20
N LYS A 76 5.69 4.02 11.55
CA LYS A 76 6.30 2.71 11.81
C LYS A 76 6.63 2.46 13.29
N ASP A 77 7.00 3.52 14.02
CA ASP A 77 7.42 3.40 15.41
C ASP A 77 6.25 3.01 16.34
N ALA A 78 5.01 3.34 15.95
CA ALA A 78 3.80 2.88 16.65
C ALA A 78 3.62 1.36 16.59
N PHE A 79 4.27 0.69 15.64
CA PHE A 79 4.21 -0.78 15.45
C PHE A 79 5.48 -1.50 15.87
N MET A 80 6.59 -0.78 16.04
CA MET A 80 7.91 -1.36 16.37
C MET A 80 8.28 -1.19 17.85
N ALA A 81 7.51 -0.44 18.64
CA ALA A 81 7.73 -0.33 20.07
C ALA A 81 7.37 -1.65 20.79
N PRO A 82 8.23 -2.20 21.66
CA PRO A 82 7.82 -3.22 22.60
C PRO A 82 6.69 -2.65 23.47
N THR A 83 5.75 -3.52 23.89
CA THR A 83 4.51 -3.22 24.63
C THR A 83 4.70 -2.48 25.96
N ASP A 84 5.17 -1.24 25.90
CA ASP A 84 5.16 -0.24 26.96
C ASP A 84 4.98 1.14 26.29
N LEU A 85 3.78 1.69 26.39
CA LEU A 85 3.27 2.87 25.67
C LEU A 85 3.89 4.21 26.12
N THR A 86 5.17 4.24 26.50
CA THR A 86 5.81 5.45 27.08
C THR A 86 6.95 6.05 26.26
N VAL A 87 7.35 5.49 25.12
CA VAL A 87 8.45 6.06 24.32
C VAL A 87 8.11 6.08 22.84
N LEU A 88 7.49 7.17 22.39
CA LEU A 88 7.67 7.63 21.00
C LEU A 88 9.15 7.98 20.83
N PRO A 89 9.87 7.46 19.82
CA PRO A 89 11.24 7.89 19.57
C PRO A 89 11.26 9.39 19.33
N ASN A 90 12.20 10.02 20.03
CA ASN A 90 12.35 11.45 20.15
C ASN A 90 12.52 12.14 18.78
N PRO A 91 11.57 12.95 18.31
CA PRO A 91 11.71 13.71 17.05
C PRO A 91 12.74 14.86 17.12
N LEU A 92 13.40 15.08 18.25
CA LEU A 92 14.34 16.18 18.47
C LEU A 92 15.67 16.05 17.71
N GLU A 93 16.06 14.88 17.22
CA GLU A 93 17.39 14.73 16.61
C GLU A 93 17.48 15.12 15.12
N LEU A 94 16.36 15.51 14.48
CA LEU A 94 16.33 15.80 13.03
C LEU A 94 16.12 17.27 12.63
N MET A 95 15.99 18.23 13.56
CA MET A 95 15.59 19.60 13.16
C MET A 95 16.27 20.73 13.93
N ASN A 96 17.37 21.26 13.37
CA ASN A 96 18.03 22.47 13.86
C ASN A 96 17.38 23.78 13.33
N ASN A 97 16.04 23.82 13.21
CA ASN A 97 15.27 25.06 12.99
C ASN A 97 13.88 24.97 13.68
N PRO A 98 13.51 25.96 14.53
CA PRO A 98 12.26 25.95 15.30
C PRO A 98 10.97 25.91 14.47
N VAL A 99 10.98 26.46 13.25
CA VAL A 99 9.81 26.42 12.34
C VAL A 99 9.59 25.02 11.78
N GLY A 100 10.68 24.35 11.39
CA GLY A 100 10.61 22.96 10.91
C GLY A 100 10.08 22.01 11.98
N LYS A 101 10.52 22.19 13.25
CA LYS A 101 10.13 21.32 14.36
C LYS A 101 8.63 21.36 14.68
N ALA A 102 8.00 22.53 14.61
CA ALA A 102 6.56 22.64 14.82
C ALA A 102 5.78 21.93 13.70
N ALA A 103 6.17 22.15 12.45
CA ALA A 103 5.55 21.51 11.27
C ALA A 103 5.71 19.98 11.28
N LEU A 104 6.87 19.46 11.69
CA LEU A 104 7.08 18.02 11.81
C LEU A 104 6.19 17.39 12.90
N ARG A 105 6.06 18.05 14.06
CA ARG A 105 5.19 17.56 15.15
C ARG A 105 3.72 17.54 14.71
N GLU A 106 3.24 18.61 14.10
CA GLU A 106 1.86 18.69 13.57
C GLU A 106 1.61 17.63 12.49
N SER A 107 2.57 17.42 11.58
CA SER A 107 2.48 16.36 10.56
C SER A 107 2.45 14.97 11.18
N THR A 108 3.21 14.76 12.27
CA THR A 108 3.27 13.48 12.97
C THR A 108 1.95 13.21 13.70
N GLU A 109 1.40 14.19 14.41
CA GLU A 109 0.10 14.07 15.09
C GLU A 109 -1.03 13.79 14.08
N THR A 110 -1.02 14.51 12.95
CA THR A 110 -1.98 14.28 11.86
C THR A 110 -1.85 12.87 11.27
N ALA A 111 -0.61 12.39 11.07
CA ALA A 111 -0.35 11.04 10.60
C ALA A 111 -0.87 9.98 11.59
N HIS A 112 -0.68 10.17 12.90
CA HIS A 112 -1.17 9.25 13.93
C HIS A 112 -2.69 9.25 14.05
N SER A 113 -3.33 10.42 13.99
CA SER A 113 -4.80 10.50 13.94
C SER A 113 -5.34 9.76 12.72
N ARG A 114 -4.72 9.96 11.57
CA ARG A 114 -5.10 9.29 10.33
C ARG A 114 -4.85 7.78 10.37
N LEU A 115 -3.77 7.35 11.02
CA LEU A 115 -3.49 5.94 11.26
C LEU A 115 -4.59 5.27 12.06
N GLY A 116 -5.09 5.91 13.12
CA GLY A 116 -6.21 5.41 13.92
C GLY A 116 -7.47 5.17 13.09
N GLU A 117 -7.79 6.09 12.17
CA GLU A 117 -8.91 5.92 11.23
C GLU A 117 -8.70 4.74 10.27
N ILE A 118 -7.48 4.53 9.79
CA ILE A 118 -7.13 3.43 8.89
C ILE A 118 -7.29 2.09 9.61
N ILE A 119 -6.72 1.96 10.82
CA ILE A 119 -6.85 0.77 11.65
C ILE A 119 -8.34 0.48 11.92
N ALA A 120 -9.10 1.49 12.35
CA ALA A 120 -10.53 1.34 12.65
C ALA A 120 -11.37 0.95 11.42
N SER A 121 -10.93 1.33 10.21
CA SER A 121 -11.65 0.99 8.97
C SER A 121 -11.64 -0.50 8.65
N ASN A 122 -10.66 -1.24 9.17
CA ASN A 122 -10.38 -2.65 8.86
C ASN A 122 -10.32 -2.97 7.35
N LYS A 123 -10.02 -1.96 6.52
CA LYS A 123 -9.80 -2.12 5.08
C LYS A 123 -8.30 -2.09 4.79
N PRO A 124 -7.80 -2.92 3.86
CA PRO A 124 -6.40 -2.84 3.44
C PRO A 124 -6.03 -1.47 2.86
N VAL A 125 -4.97 -0.86 3.37
CA VAL A 125 -4.42 0.42 2.91
C VAL A 125 -2.90 0.34 2.85
N ILE A 126 -2.31 0.94 1.82
CA ILE A 126 -0.85 1.06 1.69
C ILE A 126 -0.38 2.32 2.38
N LEU A 127 0.53 2.17 3.32
CA LEU A 127 1.34 3.27 3.84
C LEU A 127 2.67 3.24 3.09
N ASP A 128 2.80 4.14 2.11
CA ASP A 128 3.96 4.13 1.22
C ASP A 128 5.22 4.70 1.89
N SER A 129 6.37 4.48 1.25
CA SER A 129 7.60 5.23 1.54
C SER A 129 7.56 6.61 0.90
N HIS A 130 8.50 7.49 1.27
CA HIS A 130 8.65 8.79 0.62
C HIS A 130 8.97 8.69 -0.88
N GLU A 131 9.62 7.62 -1.30
CA GLU A 131 10.07 7.41 -2.67
C GLU A 131 9.08 6.61 -3.52
N GLY A 132 7.99 6.12 -2.92
CA GLY A 132 7.02 5.28 -3.62
C GLY A 132 7.55 3.89 -3.96
N THR A 133 8.63 3.47 -3.30
CA THR A 133 9.28 2.15 -3.46
C THR A 133 9.44 1.46 -2.10
N PRO A 134 9.62 0.13 -2.03
CA PRO A 134 9.93 -0.53 -0.77
C PRO A 134 11.11 0.12 -0.01
N PRO A 135 11.08 0.17 1.34
CA PRO A 135 10.12 -0.48 2.21
C PRO A 135 8.81 0.31 2.41
N PHE A 136 7.67 -0.37 2.30
CA PHE A 136 6.35 0.20 2.61
C PHE A 136 5.48 -0.84 3.35
N ALA A 137 4.38 -0.40 3.96
CA ALA A 137 3.50 -1.29 4.71
C ALA A 137 2.11 -1.40 4.09
N VAL A 138 1.49 -2.58 4.23
CA VAL A 138 0.05 -2.79 4.03
C VAL A 138 -0.58 -3.01 5.40
N ILE A 139 -1.58 -2.21 5.74
CA ILE A 139 -2.29 -2.28 7.03
C ILE A 139 -3.73 -2.70 6.81
N ARG A 140 -4.21 -3.64 7.63
CA ARG A 140 -5.63 -4.00 7.76
C ARG A 140 -5.93 -4.28 9.24
N GLY A 141 -6.66 -3.39 9.88
CA GLY A 141 -6.91 -3.52 11.31
C GLY A 141 -5.60 -3.41 12.10
N ASP A 142 -5.35 -4.38 12.95
CA ASP A 142 -4.12 -4.55 13.74
C ASP A 142 -2.98 -5.25 12.98
N MET A 143 -3.25 -5.81 11.80
CA MET A 143 -2.23 -6.49 11.01
C MET A 143 -1.43 -5.52 10.15
N VAL A 144 -0.12 -5.74 10.13
CA VAL A 144 0.84 -5.00 9.32
C VAL A 144 1.71 -5.98 8.53
N HIS A 145 1.72 -5.84 7.20
CA HIS A 145 2.67 -6.52 6.32
C HIS A 145 3.70 -5.52 5.83
N LEU A 146 4.95 -5.69 6.25
CA LEU A 146 6.08 -4.91 5.74
C LEU A 146 6.56 -5.53 4.42
N VAL A 147 6.52 -4.75 3.35
CA VAL A 147 7.05 -5.12 2.03
C VAL A 147 8.45 -4.52 1.89
N THR A 148 9.45 -5.37 1.68
CA THR A 148 10.85 -4.98 1.44
C THR A 148 11.30 -5.47 0.08
N TYR A 149 12.46 -5.01 -0.40
CA TYR A 149 13.13 -5.68 -1.52
C TYR A 149 13.52 -7.10 -1.12
N ASP A 150 13.32 -8.03 -2.04
CA ASP A 150 13.93 -9.36 -1.92
C ASP A 150 15.41 -9.22 -2.28
N HIS A 151 16.29 -9.40 -1.29
CA HIS A 151 17.72 -9.54 -1.55
C HIS A 151 18.04 -10.99 -1.92
N SER A 152 17.39 -11.50 -2.97
CA SER A 152 17.77 -12.79 -3.53
C SER A 152 18.92 -12.59 -4.53
N PRO A 153 20.10 -13.22 -4.31
CA PRO A 153 21.26 -13.07 -5.20
C PRO A 153 21.11 -13.76 -6.57
N ASP A 154 19.99 -14.46 -6.85
CA ASP A 154 19.86 -15.34 -8.01
C ASP A 154 18.73 -14.92 -8.99
N MET A 155 18.78 -13.68 -9.50
CA MET A 155 18.15 -13.38 -10.79
C MET A 155 19.21 -13.32 -11.89
N HIS A 156 19.65 -14.50 -12.35
CA HIS A 156 20.25 -14.62 -13.66
C HIS A 156 19.18 -14.33 -14.72
N HIS A 157 19.29 -13.19 -15.37
CA HIS A 157 18.60 -12.88 -16.61
C HIS A 157 18.82 -14.01 -17.62
N LEU A 158 17.73 -14.59 -18.11
CA LEU A 158 17.65 -15.26 -19.40
C LEU A 158 16.75 -14.44 -20.32
#